data_AF-A0A168KIW6-F1
#
_entry.id   AF-A0A168KIW6-F1
#
_cell.length_a   1.000
_cell.length_b   1.000
_cell.length_c   1.000
_cell.angle_alpha   90.00
_cell.angle_beta   90.00
_cell.angle_gamma   90.00
#
_symmetry.space_group_name_H-M   'P 1'
#
loop_
_entity.id
_entity.type
_entity.pdbx_description
1 polymer ?
#
loop_
_entity_poly.entity_id
_entity_poly.type
_entity_poly.pdbx_seq_one_letter_code
_entity_poly.pdbx_strand_id
1 'polypeptide(L)'
;MKTAAAVALLSVTGALAAPKPNSRVPVGGPLHKKVGTFSGQQVESPWGGGVQEGNGWTFVTGTTKIPNISGQDSYAGTAAWVGIDGYSCQSAILQTGVQAHGDGTVRAWYEWWPEPPVYYDDQFPVSDGDVIRMSVNATSANSGTSTLENLTTGRHITTPYRNMRESLCQSDAEWILEYGGDSQTFANFGEWDFYDTSATSRQGSVGADGSRITNVQIDGQTLTNCQANGQGVQCAYSG
;
A
#
# COMPACT_ATOMS: atom_id res chain seq x y z
N MET A 1 49.56 -60.68 4.91
CA MET A 1 49.01 -59.49 5.59
C MET A 1 48.79 -58.41 4.54
N LYS A 2 47.55 -58.20 4.08
CA LYS A 2 47.19 -57.16 3.12
C LYS A 2 46.18 -56.24 3.80
N THR A 3 46.61 -55.05 4.17
CA THR A 3 45.82 -54.01 4.82
C THR A 3 44.93 -53.32 3.78
N ALA A 4 43.62 -53.38 3.99
CA ALA A 4 42.63 -52.63 3.23
C ALA A 4 42.50 -51.22 3.85
N ALA A 5 42.70 -50.18 3.04
CA ALA A 5 42.42 -48.80 3.43
C ALA A 5 40.96 -48.48 3.08
N ALA A 6 40.12 -48.26 4.10
CA ALA A 6 38.77 -47.77 3.93
C ALA A 6 38.81 -46.24 3.76
N VAL A 7 38.40 -45.75 2.59
CA VAL A 7 38.19 -44.32 2.34
C VAL A 7 36.78 -43.97 2.83
N ALA A 8 36.69 -43.22 3.93
CA ALA A 8 35.44 -42.67 4.41
C ALA A 8 35.10 -41.40 3.60
N LEU A 9 34.06 -41.48 2.77
CA LEU A 9 33.45 -40.32 2.11
C LEU A 9 32.60 -39.58 3.15
N LEU A 10 33.12 -38.46 3.66
CA LEU A 10 32.35 -37.49 4.43
C LEU A 10 31.49 -36.67 3.47
N SER A 11 30.21 -37.04 3.34
CA SER A 11 29.20 -36.20 2.68
C SER A 11 28.93 -34.98 3.56
N VAL A 12 29.49 -33.83 3.19
CA VAL A 12 29.12 -32.55 3.80
C VAL A 12 27.76 -32.15 3.22
N THR A 13 26.68 -32.52 3.89
CA THR A 13 25.36 -31.93 3.64
C THR A 13 25.37 -30.50 4.19
N GLY A 14 25.87 -29.57 3.37
CA GLY A 14 25.64 -28.16 3.59
C GLY A 14 24.15 -27.89 3.44
N ALA A 15 23.41 -27.84 4.56
CA ALA A 15 22.09 -27.27 4.57
C ALA A 15 22.22 -25.80 4.15
N LEU A 16 21.90 -25.49 2.91
CA LEU A 16 21.65 -24.13 2.47
C LEU A 16 20.52 -23.61 3.35
N ALA A 17 20.86 -22.72 4.29
CA ALA A 17 19.85 -22.02 5.07
C ALA A 17 18.91 -21.33 4.08
N ALA A 18 17.62 -21.66 4.14
CA ALA A 18 16.60 -20.94 3.41
C ALA A 18 16.77 -19.43 3.74
N PRO A 19 16.70 -18.54 2.73
CA PRO A 19 16.74 -17.11 3.01
C PRO A 19 15.62 -16.79 4.01
N LYS A 20 15.99 -16.15 5.13
CA LYS A 20 15.00 -15.66 6.11
C LYS A 20 14.02 -14.76 5.35
N PRO A 21 12.69 -14.94 5.50
CA PRO A 21 11.75 -13.99 4.92
C PRO A 21 12.08 -12.60 5.45
N ASN A 22 12.33 -11.67 4.53
CA ASN A 22 12.70 -10.31 4.87
C ASN A 22 11.47 -9.66 5.54
N SER A 23 11.53 -9.46 6.85
CA SER A 23 10.43 -9.03 7.72
C SER A 23 10.06 -7.54 7.56
N ARG A 24 10.05 -7.02 6.33
CA ARG A 24 9.56 -5.68 6.01
C ARG A 24 8.05 -5.75 5.81
N VAL A 25 7.33 -5.88 6.92
CA VAL A 25 5.88 -5.66 6.90
C VAL A 25 5.67 -4.15 6.94
N PRO A 26 4.94 -3.58 5.97
CA PRO A 26 4.66 -2.16 5.96
C PRO A 26 3.90 -1.72 7.21
N VAL A 27 4.15 -0.48 7.62
CA VAL A 27 3.32 0.25 8.56
C VAL A 27 2.52 1.27 7.76
N GLY A 28 1.24 1.41 8.05
CA GLY A 28 0.38 2.45 7.48
C GLY A 28 -1.09 2.16 7.66
N GLY A 29 -1.90 3.15 7.30
CA GLY A 29 -3.32 3.17 7.58
C GLY A 29 -3.60 3.23 9.10
N PRO A 30 -4.80 2.85 9.57
CA PRO A 30 -5.20 2.94 10.99
C PRO A 30 -4.36 2.04 11.91
N LEU A 31 -3.55 1.13 11.34
CA LEU A 31 -2.71 0.21 12.09
C LEU A 31 -1.49 0.95 12.61
N HIS A 32 -1.63 1.48 13.83
CA HIS A 32 -0.53 2.07 14.60
C HIS A 32 0.64 1.09 14.89
N LYS A 33 0.50 -0.21 14.58
CA LYS A 33 1.52 -1.25 14.83
C LYS A 33 1.65 -2.21 13.66
N LYS A 34 2.89 -2.71 13.49
CA LYS A 34 3.42 -3.48 12.34
C LYS A 34 2.59 -4.66 11.85
N VAL A 35 1.83 -5.29 12.72
CA VAL A 35 1.07 -6.54 12.59
C VAL A 35 0.36 -6.68 13.93
N GLY A 36 -0.85 -7.18 13.96
CA GLY A 36 -1.54 -7.45 15.21
C GLY A 36 -3.01 -7.74 15.04
N THR A 37 -3.72 -7.74 16.16
CA THR A 37 -5.16 -7.88 16.16
C THR A 37 -5.81 -6.59 15.69
N PHE A 38 -6.49 -6.63 14.55
CA PHE A 38 -7.37 -5.58 14.07
C PHE A 38 -8.77 -6.15 13.88
N SER A 39 -9.77 -5.54 14.50
CA SER A 39 -11.17 -6.01 14.47
C SER A 39 -11.33 -7.51 14.83
N GLY A 40 -10.44 -8.02 15.69
CA GLY A 40 -10.44 -9.43 16.11
C GLY A 40 -9.66 -10.39 15.20
N GLN A 41 -9.17 -9.93 14.05
CA GLN A 41 -8.41 -10.72 13.07
C GLN A 41 -6.91 -10.50 13.25
N GLN A 42 -6.10 -11.54 13.01
CA GLN A 42 -4.65 -11.39 12.93
C GLN A 42 -4.27 -10.85 11.56
N VAL A 43 -3.68 -9.65 11.50
CA VAL A 43 -3.26 -9.04 10.23
C VAL A 43 -1.75 -9.17 10.11
N GLU A 44 -1.27 -10.13 9.33
CA GLU A 44 0.16 -10.34 9.05
C GLU A 44 0.72 -9.37 8.01
N SER A 45 -0.11 -8.91 7.07
CA SER A 45 0.25 -7.87 6.12
C SER A 45 -1.01 -7.09 5.72
N PRO A 46 -1.10 -5.79 6.02
CA PRO A 46 -2.31 -5.02 5.69
C PRO A 46 -2.35 -4.53 4.25
N TRP A 47 -1.23 -4.60 3.52
CA TRP A 47 -1.09 -3.98 2.20
C TRP A 47 -1.04 -5.03 1.08
N GLY A 48 -1.73 -4.74 -0.01
CA GLY A 48 -1.58 -5.37 -1.31
C GLY A 48 -1.26 -4.33 -2.36
N GLY A 49 -0.19 -4.49 -3.12
CA GLY A 49 0.19 -3.52 -4.15
C GLY A 49 1.67 -3.50 -4.49
N GLY A 50 2.14 -2.37 -5.00
CA GLY A 50 3.52 -2.18 -5.46
C GLY A 50 4.24 -1.06 -4.73
N VAL A 51 5.49 -1.33 -4.31
CA VAL A 51 6.39 -0.38 -3.65
C VAL A 51 7.66 -0.21 -4.47
N GLN A 52 8.00 1.02 -4.85
CA GLN A 52 9.33 1.39 -5.36
C GLN A 52 10.22 1.82 -4.20
N GLU A 53 11.15 0.93 -3.81
CA GLU A 53 12.20 1.28 -2.85
C GLU A 53 13.29 2.12 -3.53
N GLY A 54 13.73 3.18 -2.87
CA GLY A 54 14.69 4.13 -3.40
C GLY A 54 15.13 5.14 -2.36
N ASN A 55 15.52 6.33 -2.81
CA ASN A 55 15.84 7.45 -1.94
C ASN A 55 15.49 8.78 -2.61
N GLY A 56 15.01 9.73 -1.83
CA GLY A 56 14.66 11.06 -2.30
C GLY A 56 13.43 11.09 -3.19
N TRP A 57 12.46 10.19 -2.97
CA TRP A 57 11.14 10.28 -3.57
C TRP A 57 10.43 11.56 -3.11
N THR A 58 9.98 12.34 -4.07
CA THR A 58 9.35 13.65 -3.82
C THR A 58 7.92 13.70 -4.31
N PHE A 59 7.57 12.90 -5.31
CA PHE A 59 6.23 12.91 -5.88
C PHE A 59 5.80 11.51 -6.26
N VAL A 60 4.58 11.13 -5.93
CA VAL A 60 3.95 9.87 -6.33
C VAL A 60 2.55 10.17 -6.82
N THR A 61 2.17 9.58 -7.95
CA THR A 61 0.80 9.66 -8.48
C THR A 61 0.37 8.34 -9.08
N GLY A 62 -0.94 8.09 -9.06
CA GLY A 62 -1.59 7.01 -9.76
C GLY A 62 -3.07 7.34 -9.93
N THR A 63 -3.68 6.71 -10.94
CA THR A 63 -5.10 6.83 -11.22
C THR A 63 -5.76 5.47 -11.00
N THR A 64 -6.95 5.46 -10.42
CA THR A 64 -7.74 4.24 -10.23
C THR A 64 -9.19 4.48 -10.58
N LYS A 65 -9.90 3.41 -10.95
CA LYS A 65 -11.36 3.42 -11.06
C LYS A 65 -11.92 2.64 -9.88
N ILE A 66 -12.76 3.27 -9.08
CA ILE A 66 -13.33 2.64 -7.88
C ILE A 66 -14.27 1.50 -8.32
N PRO A 67 -14.04 0.25 -7.89
CA PRO A 67 -14.96 -0.84 -8.17
C PRO A 67 -16.25 -0.68 -7.37
N ASN A 68 -17.37 -1.19 -7.89
CA ASN A 68 -18.57 -1.35 -7.09
C ASN A 68 -18.42 -2.64 -6.25
N ILE A 69 -18.39 -2.48 -4.94
CA ILE A 69 -18.25 -3.58 -3.98
C ILE A 69 -19.51 -3.77 -3.13
N SER A 70 -20.63 -3.16 -3.54
CA SER A 70 -21.90 -3.22 -2.82
C SER A 70 -22.47 -4.64 -2.75
N GLY A 71 -23.32 -4.90 -1.75
CA GLY A 71 -23.92 -6.22 -1.52
C GLY A 71 -23.10 -7.13 -0.61
N GLN A 72 -22.11 -6.58 0.07
CA GLN A 72 -21.34 -7.23 1.13
C GLN A 72 -21.76 -6.71 2.51
N ASP A 73 -21.09 -7.17 3.57
CA ASP A 73 -21.29 -6.64 4.92
C ASP A 73 -20.92 -5.15 4.96
N SER A 74 -21.69 -4.32 5.67
CA SER A 74 -21.45 -2.87 5.75
C SER A 74 -20.12 -2.51 6.44
N TYR A 75 -19.58 -3.42 7.25
CA TYR A 75 -18.27 -3.26 7.89
C TYR A 75 -17.13 -3.84 7.04
N ALA A 76 -17.42 -4.47 5.90
CA ALA A 76 -16.40 -4.84 4.94
C ALA A 76 -15.89 -3.58 4.23
N GLY A 77 -14.58 -3.44 4.08
CA GLY A 77 -14.01 -2.35 3.31
C GLY A 77 -12.58 -2.59 2.87
N THR A 78 -12.11 -1.72 1.97
CA THR A 78 -10.71 -1.64 1.54
C THR A 78 -10.40 -0.24 1.07
N ALA A 79 -9.19 0.23 1.37
CA ALA A 79 -8.70 1.53 0.95
C ALA A 79 -7.74 1.40 -0.23
N ALA A 80 -7.86 2.27 -1.23
CA ALA A 80 -6.91 2.41 -2.32
C ALA A 80 -6.23 3.77 -2.23
N TRP A 81 -4.90 3.80 -2.21
CA TRP A 81 -4.15 5.03 -1.99
C TRP A 81 -2.77 5.04 -2.64
N VAL A 82 -2.18 6.23 -2.74
CA VAL A 82 -0.78 6.43 -3.13
C VAL A 82 -0.03 7.15 -2.02
N GLY A 83 1.25 6.85 -1.87
CA GLY A 83 2.03 7.37 -0.75
C GLY A 83 3.53 7.47 -0.98
N ILE A 84 4.17 8.12 -0.01
CA ILE A 84 5.61 8.10 0.21
C ILE A 84 5.86 7.59 1.63
N ASP A 85 6.79 6.63 1.75
CA ASP A 85 7.22 5.95 2.98
C ASP A 85 6.18 4.97 3.58
N GLY A 86 6.52 4.34 4.72
CA GLY A 86 5.68 3.33 5.39
C GLY A 86 6.13 1.89 5.13
N TYR A 87 6.86 1.62 4.05
CA TYR A 87 7.39 0.27 3.78
C TYR A 87 8.74 0.03 4.49
N SER A 88 9.83 0.62 3.99
CA SER A 88 11.16 0.51 4.59
C SER A 88 11.43 1.62 5.61
N CYS A 89 10.86 2.82 5.38
CA CYS A 89 10.77 3.89 6.36
C CYS A 89 9.51 3.73 7.21
N GLN A 90 9.66 3.75 8.52
CA GLN A 90 8.55 3.48 9.46
C GLN A 90 8.27 4.64 10.41
N SER A 91 8.81 5.83 10.11
CA SER A 91 8.62 7.04 10.93
C SER A 91 7.39 7.84 10.56
N ALA A 92 7.10 7.96 9.26
CA ALA A 92 5.99 8.74 8.74
C ALA A 92 5.51 8.16 7.40
N ILE A 93 4.31 8.57 6.98
CA ILE A 93 3.77 8.30 5.64
C ILE A 93 3.01 9.54 5.20
N LEU A 94 3.27 10.03 3.99
CA LEU A 94 2.43 11.03 3.34
C LEU A 94 1.56 10.31 2.31
N GLN A 95 0.24 10.29 2.53
CA GLN A 95 -0.66 9.48 1.71
C GLN A 95 -2.06 10.09 1.54
N THR A 96 -2.72 9.70 0.46
CA THR A 96 -4.11 10.07 0.18
C THR A 96 -4.76 9.04 -0.71
N GLY A 97 -6.07 8.88 -0.58
CA GLY A 97 -6.81 7.95 -1.38
C GLY A 97 -8.30 7.92 -1.08
N VAL A 98 -8.89 6.77 -1.36
CA VAL A 98 -10.31 6.49 -1.15
C VAL A 98 -10.47 5.20 -0.38
N GLN A 99 -11.60 5.07 0.31
CA GLN A 99 -12.00 3.85 0.99
C GLN A 99 -13.41 3.49 0.55
N ALA A 100 -13.57 2.26 0.06
CA ALA A 100 -14.86 1.72 -0.35
C ALA A 100 -15.35 0.70 0.67
N HIS A 101 -16.67 0.65 0.86
CA HIS A 101 -17.34 -0.24 1.79
C HIS A 101 -18.35 -1.16 1.12
N GLY A 102 -18.64 -2.30 1.76
CA GLY A 102 -19.54 -3.33 1.28
C GLY A 102 -21.00 -2.92 1.14
N ASP A 103 -21.40 -1.79 1.74
CA ASP A 103 -22.71 -1.17 1.52
C ASP A 103 -22.75 -0.22 0.30
N GLY A 104 -21.63 -0.06 -0.40
CA GLY A 104 -21.46 0.81 -1.56
C GLY A 104 -21.03 2.23 -1.22
N THR A 105 -20.86 2.58 0.06
CA THR A 105 -20.32 3.89 0.43
C THR A 105 -18.84 4.01 0.07
N VAL A 106 -18.43 5.20 -0.34
CA VAL A 106 -17.03 5.52 -0.66
C VAL A 106 -16.67 6.84 0.01
N ARG A 107 -15.47 6.91 0.61
CA ARG A 107 -14.98 8.10 1.31
C ARG A 107 -13.57 8.44 0.83
N ALA A 108 -13.33 9.71 0.52
CA ALA A 108 -12.01 10.23 0.17
C ALA A 108 -11.30 10.76 1.42
N TRP A 109 -9.98 10.56 1.51
CA TRP A 109 -9.21 10.89 2.70
C TRP A 109 -7.76 11.30 2.40
N TYR A 110 -7.14 11.94 3.39
CA TYR A 110 -5.73 12.31 3.39
C TYR A 110 -5.11 12.05 4.76
N GLU A 111 -3.81 11.80 4.80
CA GLU A 111 -3.11 11.49 6.05
C GLU A 111 -1.63 11.87 6.00
N TRP A 112 -1.11 12.25 7.16
CA TRP A 112 0.32 12.21 7.44
C TRP A 112 0.51 11.32 8.67
N TRP A 113 0.71 10.02 8.43
CA TRP A 113 0.86 9.05 9.51
C TRP A 113 2.07 9.43 10.37
N PRO A 114 2.02 9.30 11.72
CA PRO A 114 1.03 8.59 12.54
C PRO A 114 -0.18 9.41 12.99
N GLU A 115 -0.39 10.62 12.47
CA GLU A 115 -1.65 11.32 12.73
C GLU A 115 -2.81 10.55 12.08
N PRO A 116 -4.00 10.46 12.71
CA PRO A 116 -5.14 9.75 12.13
C PRO A 116 -5.55 10.30 10.76
N PRO A 117 -6.10 9.45 9.87
CA PRO A 117 -6.63 9.90 8.58
C PRO A 117 -7.81 10.85 8.77
N VAL A 118 -7.91 11.82 7.88
CA VAL A 118 -9.03 12.77 7.83
C VAL A 118 -9.81 12.56 6.54
N TYR A 119 -11.12 12.35 6.68
CA TYR A 119 -12.04 12.18 5.56
C TYR A 119 -12.60 13.53 5.11
N TYR A 120 -12.71 13.72 3.80
CA TYR A 120 -13.25 14.96 3.23
C TYR A 120 -14.78 15.05 3.31
N ASP A 121 -15.47 13.90 3.36
CA ASP A 121 -16.92 13.79 3.32
C ASP A 121 -17.51 14.68 2.19
N ASP A 122 -18.47 15.55 2.50
CA ASP A 122 -19.15 16.41 1.52
C ASP A 122 -18.23 17.41 0.80
N GLN A 123 -17.02 17.67 1.31
CA GLN A 123 -16.07 18.58 0.65
C GLN A 123 -15.51 17.99 -0.65
N PHE A 124 -15.45 16.67 -0.74
CA PHE A 124 -14.99 15.95 -1.93
C PHE A 124 -15.80 14.66 -2.10
N PRO A 125 -17.00 14.75 -2.72
CA PRO A 125 -17.83 13.58 -2.94
C PRO A 125 -17.18 12.64 -3.94
N VAL A 126 -17.22 11.34 -3.62
CA VAL A 126 -16.74 10.24 -4.46
C VAL A 126 -17.77 9.12 -4.43
N SER A 127 -17.85 8.35 -5.50
CA SER A 127 -18.78 7.23 -5.61
C SER A 127 -18.14 6.05 -6.33
N ASP A 128 -18.81 4.90 -6.28
CA ASP A 128 -18.42 3.75 -7.07
C ASP A 128 -18.40 4.08 -8.57
N GLY A 129 -17.43 3.51 -9.29
CA GLY A 129 -17.23 3.77 -10.71
C GLY A 129 -16.51 5.08 -11.03
N ASP A 130 -16.30 5.98 -10.07
CA ASP A 130 -15.53 7.19 -10.29
C ASP A 130 -14.06 6.87 -10.60
N VAL A 131 -13.47 7.69 -11.47
CA VAL A 131 -12.05 7.64 -11.79
C VAL A 131 -11.33 8.70 -10.97
N ILE A 132 -10.47 8.27 -10.06
CA ILE A 132 -9.75 9.12 -9.13
C ILE A 132 -8.26 9.12 -9.46
N ARG A 133 -7.70 10.29 -9.72
CA ARG A 133 -6.25 10.51 -9.70
C ARG A 133 -5.84 11.00 -8.33
N MET A 134 -4.83 10.33 -7.78
CA MET A 134 -4.27 10.60 -6.47
C MET A 134 -2.84 11.04 -6.65
N SER A 135 -2.39 12.02 -5.87
CA SER A 135 -0.99 12.38 -5.82
C SER A 135 -0.55 12.91 -4.47
N VAL A 136 0.73 12.70 -4.17
CA VAL A 136 1.41 13.29 -3.02
C VAL A 136 2.71 13.96 -3.49
N ASN A 137 3.06 15.08 -2.86
CA ASN A 137 4.26 15.85 -3.16
C ASN A 137 4.97 16.27 -1.86
N ALA A 138 6.08 15.61 -1.52
CA ALA A 138 6.94 15.96 -0.41
C ALA A 138 7.92 17.07 -0.80
N THR A 139 7.73 18.25 -0.22
CA THR A 139 8.61 19.42 -0.43
C THR A 139 9.81 19.44 0.53
N SER A 140 9.69 18.74 1.66
CA SER A 140 10.75 18.44 2.62
C SER A 140 10.41 17.12 3.33
N ALA A 141 11.27 16.68 4.25
CA ALA A 141 10.98 15.54 5.11
C ALA A 141 9.74 15.74 6.01
N ASN A 142 9.24 16.96 6.20
CA ASN A 142 8.13 17.25 7.12
C ASN A 142 7.09 18.24 6.57
N SER A 143 7.06 18.43 5.26
CA SER A 143 6.12 19.34 4.59
C SER A 143 5.84 18.88 3.17
N GLY A 144 4.63 19.10 2.70
CA GLY A 144 4.21 18.65 1.37
C GLY A 144 2.74 18.92 1.10
N THR A 145 2.20 18.24 0.11
CA THR A 145 0.78 18.27 -0.23
C THR A 145 0.28 16.89 -0.62
N SER A 146 -0.99 16.61 -0.38
CA SER A 146 -1.75 15.55 -1.04
C SER A 146 -2.81 16.18 -1.94
N THR A 147 -3.18 15.49 -3.02
CA THR A 147 -4.21 15.95 -3.95
C THR A 147 -5.02 14.78 -4.47
N LEU A 148 -6.34 14.94 -4.45
CA LEU A 148 -7.29 14.05 -5.10
C LEU A 148 -7.99 14.81 -6.22
N GLU A 149 -8.09 14.18 -7.39
CA GLU A 149 -8.82 14.67 -8.55
C GLU A 149 -9.84 13.59 -8.95
N ASN A 150 -11.13 13.90 -8.90
CA ASN A 150 -12.18 13.04 -9.42
C ASN A 150 -12.36 13.40 -10.90
N LEU A 151 -11.74 12.60 -11.76
CA LEU A 151 -11.72 12.83 -13.20
C LEU A 151 -13.10 12.61 -13.84
N THR A 152 -13.99 11.86 -13.19
CA THR A 152 -15.39 11.69 -13.63
C THR A 152 -16.18 12.99 -13.44
N THR A 153 -16.01 13.67 -12.31
CA THR A 153 -16.80 14.88 -11.96
C THR A 153 -16.07 16.20 -12.22
N GLY A 154 -14.75 16.15 -12.48
CA GLY A 154 -13.88 17.31 -12.66
C GLY A 154 -13.52 18.04 -11.36
N ARG A 155 -13.88 17.50 -10.19
CA ARG A 155 -13.54 18.07 -8.88
C ARG A 155 -12.10 17.74 -8.51
N HIS A 156 -11.45 18.62 -7.77
CA HIS A 156 -10.17 18.35 -7.13
C HIS A 156 -10.10 19.00 -5.75
N ILE A 157 -9.26 18.45 -4.88
CA ILE A 157 -8.95 19.01 -3.57
C ILE A 157 -7.49 18.76 -3.24
N THR A 158 -6.84 19.74 -2.61
CA THR A 158 -5.43 19.69 -2.21
C THR A 158 -5.30 20.03 -0.74
N THR A 159 -4.65 19.16 0.04
CA THR A 159 -4.33 19.42 1.45
C THR A 159 -2.85 19.75 1.61
N PRO A 160 -2.50 20.91 2.21
CA PRO A 160 -1.12 21.23 2.56
C PRO A 160 -0.72 20.70 3.94
N TYR A 161 0.53 20.26 4.06
CA TYR A 161 1.16 19.83 5.31
C TYR A 161 2.37 20.71 5.59
N ARG A 162 2.50 21.17 6.84
CA ARG A 162 3.58 22.07 7.27
C ARG A 162 4.06 21.69 8.66
N ASN A 163 5.37 21.56 8.82
CA ASN A 163 6.02 21.29 10.10
C ASN A 163 5.44 20.06 10.81
N MET A 164 5.23 18.98 10.06
CA MET A 164 4.75 17.72 10.63
C MET A 164 5.77 17.16 11.63
N ARG A 165 5.27 16.54 12.71
CA ARG A 165 6.13 16.10 13.82
C ARG A 165 7.06 14.97 13.41
N GLU A 166 6.51 13.94 12.80
CA GLU A 166 7.28 12.82 12.28
C GLU A 166 7.74 13.10 10.86
N SER A 167 8.99 12.75 10.56
CA SER A 167 9.63 13.04 9.28
C SER A 167 9.61 11.82 8.34
N LEU A 168 9.36 12.08 7.07
CA LEU A 168 9.58 11.19 5.94
C LEU A 168 11.09 10.91 5.77
N CYS A 169 11.41 9.68 5.41
CA CYS A 169 12.72 9.29 4.91
C CYS A 169 12.84 9.50 3.40
N GLN A 170 11.70 9.53 2.69
CA GLN A 170 11.59 9.59 1.23
C GLN A 170 12.24 8.38 0.54
N SER A 171 12.13 7.19 1.14
CA SER A 171 12.73 5.95 0.68
C SER A 171 11.75 5.00 -0.01
N ASP A 172 10.45 5.20 0.17
CA ASP A 172 9.43 4.38 -0.47
C ASP A 172 8.46 5.25 -1.29
N ALA A 173 7.93 4.70 -2.37
CA ALA A 173 6.89 5.28 -3.19
C ALA A 173 5.93 4.17 -3.62
N GLU A 174 4.64 4.30 -3.33
CA GLU A 174 3.74 3.14 -3.42
C GLU A 174 2.32 3.43 -3.92
N TRP A 175 1.69 2.36 -4.41
CA TRP A 175 0.29 2.25 -4.85
C TRP A 175 -0.32 1.01 -4.21
N ILE A 176 -1.24 1.21 -3.26
CA ILE A 176 -1.62 0.19 -2.28
C ILE A 176 -3.14 0.07 -2.16
N LEU A 177 -3.62 -1.17 -2.14
CA LEU A 177 -4.87 -1.58 -1.53
C LEU A 177 -4.61 -2.03 -0.09
N GLU A 178 -5.42 -1.57 0.86
CA GLU A 178 -5.16 -1.80 2.27
C GLU A 178 -6.40 -2.33 3.01
N TYR A 179 -6.14 -3.25 3.95
CA TYR A 179 -7.08 -3.60 5.02
C TYR A 179 -6.88 -2.68 6.22
N GLY A 180 -7.88 -1.86 6.52
CA GLY A 180 -7.83 -0.86 7.57
C GLY A 180 -8.92 0.20 7.41
N GLY A 181 -8.56 1.46 7.65
CA GLY A 181 -9.45 2.56 7.95
C GLY A 181 -10.41 2.27 9.11
N ASP A 182 -11.68 2.57 8.85
CA ASP A 182 -12.85 2.24 9.67
C ASP A 182 -13.52 0.91 9.29
N SER A 183 -12.87 0.07 8.46
CA SER A 183 -13.38 -1.27 8.11
C SER A 183 -13.18 -2.25 9.27
N GLN A 184 -14.09 -3.23 9.43
CA GLN A 184 -13.93 -4.34 10.39
C GLN A 184 -13.64 -5.68 9.73
N THR A 185 -13.88 -5.81 8.43
CA THR A 185 -13.49 -6.96 7.62
C THR A 185 -12.94 -6.48 6.28
N PHE A 186 -12.17 -7.33 5.61
CA PHE A 186 -11.60 -7.00 4.29
C PHE A 186 -12.61 -7.31 3.19
N ALA A 187 -12.97 -6.32 2.39
CA ALA A 187 -13.95 -6.48 1.33
C ALA A 187 -13.40 -7.24 0.11
N ASN A 188 -14.25 -8.03 -0.54
CA ASN A 188 -14.00 -8.52 -1.88
C ASN A 188 -14.23 -7.40 -2.90
N PHE A 189 -13.15 -6.89 -3.48
CA PHE A 189 -13.21 -5.82 -4.48
C PHE A 189 -13.18 -6.32 -5.92
N GLY A 190 -13.12 -7.64 -6.13
CA GLY A 190 -12.92 -8.24 -7.45
C GLY A 190 -11.53 -7.90 -8.00
N GLU A 191 -11.43 -6.83 -8.78
CA GLU A 191 -10.19 -6.28 -9.32
C GLU A 191 -10.16 -4.78 -9.05
N TRP A 192 -9.03 -4.28 -8.55
CA TRP A 192 -8.85 -2.86 -8.28
C TRP A 192 -7.41 -2.43 -8.59
N ASP A 193 -7.24 -1.80 -9.74
CA ASP A 193 -5.92 -1.50 -10.31
C ASP A 193 -5.56 -0.01 -10.19
N PHE A 194 -4.25 0.25 -10.19
CA PHE A 194 -3.67 1.57 -10.39
C PHE A 194 -2.99 1.64 -11.75
N TYR A 195 -3.31 2.66 -12.53
CA TYR A 195 -2.70 2.98 -13.82
C TYR A 195 -2.18 4.42 -13.83
N ASP A 196 -1.51 4.83 -14.91
CA ASP A 196 -0.80 6.11 -15.01
C ASP A 196 0.13 6.35 -13.80
N THR A 197 0.81 5.29 -13.36
CA THR A 197 1.64 5.32 -12.16
C THR A 197 2.97 6.03 -12.43
N SER A 198 3.36 6.94 -11.54
CA SER A 198 4.66 7.61 -11.61
C SER A 198 5.16 8.02 -10.22
N ALA A 199 6.40 7.66 -9.91
CA ALA A 199 7.15 8.11 -8.75
C ALA A 199 8.37 8.92 -9.22
N THR A 200 8.62 10.08 -8.63
CA THR A 200 9.68 11.01 -9.05
C THR A 200 10.64 11.32 -7.91
N SER A 201 11.92 11.19 -8.21
CA SER A 201 13.04 11.66 -7.39
C SER A 201 13.91 12.64 -8.19
N ARG A 202 14.98 13.14 -7.57
CA ARG A 202 15.99 13.94 -8.30
C ARG A 202 16.70 13.18 -9.42
N GLN A 203 16.64 11.84 -9.40
CA GLN A 203 17.28 10.99 -10.42
C GLN A 203 16.39 10.77 -11.65
N GLY A 204 15.10 11.13 -11.57
CA GLY A 204 14.13 10.95 -12.63
C GLY A 204 12.82 10.36 -12.11
N SER A 205 11.96 9.96 -13.06
CA SER A 205 10.67 9.36 -12.78
C SER A 205 10.65 7.90 -13.24
N VAL A 206 9.98 7.05 -12.46
CA VAL A 206 9.74 5.63 -12.77
C VAL A 206 8.25 5.32 -12.59
N GLY A 207 7.73 4.36 -13.34
CA GLY A 207 6.39 3.81 -13.10
C GLY A 207 6.40 2.72 -12.03
N ALA A 208 5.33 1.93 -11.96
CA ALA A 208 5.24 0.78 -11.04
C ALA A 208 6.03 -0.46 -11.51
N ASP A 209 6.53 -0.50 -12.74
CA ASP A 209 7.29 -1.65 -13.23
C ASP A 209 8.54 -1.92 -12.36
N GLY A 210 8.76 -3.19 -12.02
CA GLY A 210 9.84 -3.60 -11.11
C GLY A 210 9.59 -3.32 -9.62
N SER A 211 8.42 -2.80 -9.23
CA SER A 211 8.04 -2.62 -7.83
C SER A 211 8.16 -3.92 -7.04
N ARG A 212 8.53 -3.80 -5.76
CA ARG A 212 8.32 -4.87 -4.79
C ARG A 212 6.82 -5.06 -4.56
N ILE A 213 6.36 -6.30 -4.70
CA ILE A 213 4.96 -6.65 -4.46
C ILE A 213 4.74 -7.00 -2.99
N THR A 214 3.66 -6.46 -2.45
CA THR A 214 3.06 -6.86 -1.17
C THR A 214 1.64 -7.39 -1.41
N ASN A 215 1.15 -8.26 -0.54
CA ASN A 215 -0.19 -8.83 -0.62
C ASN A 215 -0.80 -8.89 0.79
N VAL A 216 -2.09 -8.56 0.87
CA VAL A 216 -2.83 -8.57 2.12
C VAL A 216 -2.85 -9.99 2.67
N GLN A 217 -2.45 -10.14 3.92
CA GLN A 217 -2.45 -11.39 4.65
C GLN A 217 -3.18 -11.21 5.97
N ILE A 218 -4.24 -12.00 6.16
CA ILE A 218 -5.10 -11.99 7.34
C ILE A 218 -5.40 -13.44 7.75
N ASP A 219 -5.25 -13.73 9.03
CA ASP A 219 -5.51 -15.05 9.64
C ASP A 219 -4.79 -16.20 8.88
N GLY A 220 -3.56 -15.92 8.43
CA GLY A 220 -2.74 -16.84 7.65
C GLY A 220 -3.16 -17.05 6.19
N GLN A 221 -4.14 -16.30 5.70
CA GLN A 221 -4.61 -16.36 4.30
C GLN A 221 -4.11 -15.16 3.50
N THR A 222 -3.65 -15.40 2.27
CA THR A 222 -3.34 -14.32 1.31
C THR A 222 -4.61 -13.93 0.55
N LEU A 223 -5.05 -12.69 0.71
CA LEU A 223 -6.35 -12.20 0.21
C LEU A 223 -6.25 -11.27 -0.99
N THR A 224 -5.03 -10.93 -1.41
CA THR A 224 -4.80 -10.25 -2.69
C THR A 224 -3.75 -10.99 -3.52
N ASN A 225 -3.91 -10.89 -4.85
CA ASN A 225 -2.91 -11.27 -5.82
C ASN A 225 -2.53 -10.05 -6.66
N CYS A 226 -1.54 -9.31 -6.20
CA CYS A 226 -1.04 -8.12 -6.85
C CYS A 226 0.18 -8.40 -7.74
N GLN A 227 0.33 -7.58 -8.77
CA GLN A 227 1.49 -7.54 -9.66
C GLN A 227 1.74 -6.11 -10.15
N ALA A 228 2.93 -5.85 -10.66
CA ALA A 228 3.27 -4.55 -11.23
C ALA A 228 4.06 -4.71 -12.52
N ASN A 229 3.75 -3.87 -13.50
CA ASN A 229 4.39 -3.84 -14.80
C ASN A 229 4.27 -2.42 -15.42
N GLY A 230 4.64 -2.27 -16.69
CA GLY A 230 4.55 -0.99 -17.40
C GLY A 230 3.15 -0.37 -17.51
N GLN A 231 2.08 -1.10 -17.18
CA GLN A 231 0.70 -0.58 -17.17
C GLN A 231 0.29 -0.05 -15.79
N GLY A 232 1.04 -0.34 -14.74
CA GLY A 232 0.75 0.05 -13.37
C GLY A 232 0.77 -1.11 -12.39
N VAL A 233 -0.03 -1.02 -11.32
CA VAL A 233 -0.22 -2.08 -10.33
C VAL A 233 -1.59 -2.71 -10.56
N GLN A 234 -1.64 -4.02 -10.80
CA GLN A 234 -2.89 -4.75 -10.91
C GLN A 234 -3.09 -5.63 -9.69
N CYS A 235 -4.28 -5.63 -9.11
CA CYS A 235 -4.60 -6.38 -7.91
C CYS A 235 -5.98 -7.03 -8.03
N ALA A 236 -6.02 -8.35 -7.84
CA ALA A 236 -7.26 -9.10 -7.69
C ALA A 236 -7.44 -9.57 -6.25
N TYR A 237 -8.69 -9.62 -5.77
CA TYR A 237 -9.04 -10.31 -4.54
C TYR A 237 -8.86 -11.83 -4.72
N SER A 238 -8.31 -12.51 -3.72
CA SER A 238 -7.96 -13.93 -3.78
C SER A 238 -8.47 -14.78 -2.61
N GLY A 239 -9.39 -14.24 -1.80
CA GLY A 239 -10.01 -14.92 -0.66
C GLY A 239 -11.20 -15.81 -1.01
#